data_AF-A0A2D7XQ96-F1
#
_entry.id   AF-A0A2D7XQ96-F1
#
_cell.length_a   1.000
_cell.length_b   1.000
_cell.length_c   1.000
_cell.angle_alpha   90.00
_cell.angle_beta   90.00
_cell.angle_gamma   90.00
#
_symmetry.space_group_name_H-M   'P 1'
#
loop_
_entity.id
_entity.type
_entity.pdbx_description
1 polymer ?
#
loop_
_entity_poly.entity_id
_entity_poly.type
_entity_poly.pdbx_seq_one_letter_code
_entity_poly.pdbx_strand_id
1 'polypeptide(L)'
;MQTTASAKTTTPETVFAHSTKWMANIGGGVLAFFLTPVLYNATDGMIANFTRSNYGYDLAGMAVFLWGILLAVGLFFASRLLIATGTTALGVLYSQKIVSAKKPKGNYYG
;
A
#
# COMPACT_ATOMS: atom_id res chain seq x y z
N MET A 1 29.45 -12.91 -34.76
CA MET A 1 28.72 -12.92 -33.47
C MET A 1 28.11 -11.55 -33.28
N GLN A 2 26.82 -11.38 -33.58
CA GLN A 2 26.10 -10.12 -33.35
C GLN A 2 25.55 -10.16 -31.92
N THR A 3 26.10 -9.33 -31.05
CA THR A 3 25.56 -9.02 -29.73
C THR A 3 24.36 -8.09 -29.92
N THR A 4 23.16 -8.66 -29.96
CA THR A 4 21.92 -7.87 -29.88
C THR A 4 21.77 -7.36 -28.45
N ALA A 5 22.29 -6.15 -28.20
CA ALA A 5 21.95 -5.40 -27.01
C ALA A 5 20.44 -5.13 -27.03
N SER A 6 19.69 -5.90 -26.25
CA SER A 6 18.26 -5.73 -26.05
C SER A 6 18.00 -4.35 -25.44
N ALA A 7 17.68 -3.38 -26.29
CA ALA A 7 17.27 -2.05 -25.88
C ALA A 7 15.98 -2.20 -25.06
N LYS A 8 16.07 -2.02 -23.74
CA LYS A 8 14.92 -2.04 -22.83
C LYS A 8 13.99 -0.89 -23.18
N THR A 9 13.01 -1.14 -24.04
CA THR A 9 11.95 -0.19 -24.38
C THR A 9 11.06 0.00 -23.16
N THR A 10 11.31 1.07 -22.41
CA THR A 10 10.42 1.51 -21.31
C THR A 10 9.13 2.05 -21.91
N THR A 11 8.12 1.19 -22.03
CA THR A 11 6.77 1.63 -22.38
C THR A 11 6.23 2.54 -21.27
N PRO A 12 5.31 3.48 -21.57
CA PRO A 12 4.74 4.39 -20.57
C PRO A 12 4.18 3.67 -19.33
N GLU A 13 3.63 2.47 -19.50
CA GLU A 13 3.14 1.65 -18.40
C GLU A 13 4.24 1.23 -17.41
N THR A 14 5.44 0.90 -17.92
CA THR A 14 6.57 0.50 -17.05
C THR A 14 7.08 1.66 -16.20
N VAL A 15 7.05 2.89 -16.73
CA VAL A 15 7.45 4.10 -16.00
C VAL A 15 6.42 4.44 -14.92
N PHE A 16 5.13 4.39 -15.27
CA PHE A 16 4.05 4.63 -14.29
C PHE A 16 4.05 3.59 -13.17
N ALA A 17 4.16 2.30 -13.51
CA ALA A 17 4.24 1.23 -12.53
C ALA A 17 5.45 1.39 -11.58
N HIS A 18 6.59 1.80 -12.13
CA HIS A 18 7.80 2.03 -11.33
C HIS A 18 7.64 3.23 -10.37
N SER A 19 7.07 4.34 -10.84
CA SER A 19 6.81 5.53 -10.00
C SER A 19 5.79 5.23 -8.89
N THR A 20 4.69 4.55 -9.21
CA THR A 20 3.68 4.15 -8.21
C THR A 20 4.27 3.23 -7.15
N LYS A 21 5.18 2.33 -7.53
CA LYS A 21 5.91 1.48 -6.59
C LYS A 21 6.75 2.29 -5.61
N TRP A 22 7.50 3.28 -6.10
CA TRP A 22 8.29 4.17 -5.24
C TRP A 22 7.40 5.00 -4.31
N MET A 23 6.31 5.56 -4.84
CA MET A 23 5.35 6.32 -4.06
C MET A 23 4.70 5.47 -2.96
N ALA A 24 4.35 4.22 -3.27
CA ALA A 24 3.76 3.30 -2.31
C ALA A 24 4.75 2.91 -1.20
N ASN A 25 6.04 2.74 -1.53
CA ASN A 25 7.08 2.47 -0.52
C ASN A 25 7.32 3.67 0.39
N ILE A 26 7.45 4.89 -0.16
CA ILE A 26 7.67 6.10 0.64
C ILE A 26 6.43 6.40 1.48
N GLY A 27 5.25 6.41 0.87
CA GLY A 27 3.98 6.63 1.56
C GLY A 27 3.71 5.58 2.64
N GLY A 28 3.98 4.31 2.35
CA GLY A 28 3.87 3.24 3.32
C GLY A 28 4.86 3.38 4.48
N GLY A 29 6.09 3.81 4.21
CA GLY A 29 7.08 4.07 5.25
C GLY A 29 6.68 5.23 6.17
N VAL A 30 6.20 6.34 5.59
CA VAL A 30 5.72 7.50 6.35
C VAL A 30 4.52 7.13 7.21
N LEU A 31 3.52 6.47 6.62
CA LEU A 31 2.33 6.04 7.35
C LEU A 31 2.69 5.06 8.45
N ALA A 32 3.53 4.06 8.19
CA ALA A 32 4.00 3.14 9.21
C ALA A 32 4.74 3.89 10.33
N PHE A 33 5.62 4.84 10.01
CA PHE A 33 6.37 5.60 11.02
C PHE A 33 5.47 6.40 11.97
N PHE A 34 4.42 7.04 11.47
CA PHE A 34 3.52 7.84 12.30
C PHE A 34 2.40 7.02 12.97
N LEU A 35 1.87 5.99 12.30
CA LEU A 35 0.78 5.17 12.83
C LEU A 35 1.26 4.10 13.82
N THR A 36 2.45 3.53 13.61
CA THR A 36 2.99 2.48 14.50
C THR A 36 3.04 2.91 15.96
N PRO A 37 3.62 4.06 16.35
CA PRO A 37 3.66 4.45 17.77
C PRO A 37 2.26 4.69 18.36
N VAL A 38 1.32 5.22 17.57
CA VAL A 38 -0.06 5.45 18.04
C VAL A 38 -0.77 4.13 18.31
N LEU A 39 -0.73 3.19 17.35
CA LEU A 39 -1.33 1.87 17.49
C LEU A 39 -0.63 1.01 18.54
N TYR A 40 0.70 1.12 18.63
CA TYR A 40 1.48 0.39 19.61
C TYR A 40 1.10 0.80 21.03
N ASN A 41 1.10 2.11 21.35
CA ASN A 41 0.69 2.60 22.67
C ASN A 41 -0.79 2.30 23.00
N ALA A 42 -1.63 2.08 21.99
CA ALA A 42 -3.03 1.71 22.20
C ALA A 42 -3.23 0.19 22.44
N THR A 43 -2.29 -0.65 21.98
CA THR A 43 -2.46 -2.12 21.97
C THR A 43 -1.43 -2.88 22.81
N ASP A 44 -0.38 -2.22 23.27
CA ASP A 44 0.68 -2.81 24.09
C ASP A 44 0.14 -3.42 25.39
N GLY A 45 -0.74 -2.72 26.10
CA GLY A 45 -1.35 -3.19 27.34
C GLY A 45 -2.23 -4.43 27.13
N MET A 46 -2.94 -4.50 26.00
CA MET A 46 -3.74 -5.67 25.65
C MET A 46 -2.86 -6.90 25.43
N ILE A 47 -1.78 -6.74 24.64
CA ILE A 47 -0.86 -7.84 24.35
C ILE A 47 -0.10 -8.25 25.61
N ALA A 48 0.39 -7.29 26.40
CA ALA A 48 1.08 -7.56 27.65
C ALA A 48 0.19 -8.36 28.61
N ASN A 49 -1.09 -7.97 28.75
CA ASN A 49 -2.04 -8.68 29.61
C ASN A 49 -2.38 -10.08 29.09
N PHE A 50 -2.59 -10.21 27.78
CA PHE A 50 -2.84 -11.51 27.15
C PHE A 50 -1.65 -12.46 27.35
N THR A 51 -0.42 -11.99 27.09
CA THR A 51 0.78 -12.82 27.23
C THR A 51 1.03 -13.18 28.70
N ARG A 52 0.88 -12.23 29.63
CA ARG A 52 1.02 -12.51 31.08
C ARG A 52 0.03 -13.58 31.53
N SER A 53 -1.22 -13.52 31.06
CA SER A 53 -2.27 -14.45 31.45
C SER A 53 -2.10 -15.87 30.89
N ASN A 54 -1.44 -16.03 29.74
CA ASN A 54 -1.35 -17.33 29.04
C ASN A 54 0.04 -17.95 29.08
N TYR A 55 1.09 -17.13 29.08
CA TYR A 55 2.48 -17.55 28.90
C TYR A 55 3.40 -17.10 30.05
N GLY A 56 2.90 -16.28 30.98
CA GLY A 56 3.67 -15.79 32.13
C GLY A 56 4.37 -14.45 31.89
N TYR A 57 4.93 -13.88 32.95
CA TYR A 57 5.50 -12.52 32.95
C TYR A 57 6.78 -12.38 32.13
N ASP A 58 7.63 -13.41 32.10
CA ASP A 58 8.93 -13.36 31.43
C ASP A 58 8.81 -13.20 29.91
N LEU A 59 7.74 -13.74 29.31
CA LEU A 59 7.50 -13.68 27.87
C LEU A 59 6.78 -12.40 27.43
N ALA A 60 6.22 -11.63 28.36
CA ALA A 60 5.41 -10.46 28.04
C ALA A 60 6.22 -9.36 27.33
N GLY A 61 7.46 -9.11 27.76
CA GLY A 61 8.32 -8.11 27.14
C GLY A 61 8.69 -8.46 25.69
N MET A 62 9.02 -9.73 25.44
CA MET A 62 9.38 -10.20 24.09
C MET A 62 8.17 -10.21 23.15
N ALA A 63 7.00 -10.61 23.64
CA ALA A 63 5.76 -10.61 22.86
C ALA A 63 5.35 -9.18 22.44
N VAL A 64 5.45 -8.21 23.35
CA VAL A 64 5.15 -6.80 23.08
C VAL A 64 6.14 -6.22 22.04
N PHE A 65 7.43 -6.54 22.13
CA PHE A 65 8.41 -6.14 21.12
C PHE A 65 8.09 -6.71 19.73
N LEU A 66 7.80 -8.01 19.65
CA LEU A 66 7.43 -8.68 18.39
C LEU A 66 6.12 -8.11 17.82
N TRP A 67 5.17 -7.74 18.67
CA TRP A 67 3.93 -7.08 18.26
C TRP A 67 4.19 -5.71 17.60
N GLY A 68 5.13 -4.92 18.15
CA GLY A 68 5.54 -3.65 17.53
C GLY A 68 6.11 -3.82 16.13
N ILE A 69 6.93 -4.86 15.92
CA ILE A 69 7.46 -5.20 14.58
C ILE A 69 6.32 -5.60 13.64
N LEU A 70 5.39 -6.45 14.10
CA LEU A 70 4.23 -6.88 13.32
C LEU A 70 3.35 -5.70 12.90
N LEU A 71 3.11 -4.74 13.80
CA LEU A 71 2.37 -3.52 13.50
C LEU A 71 3.08 -2.68 12.42
N ALA A 72 4.39 -2.45 12.57
CA ALA A 72 5.16 -1.67 11.59
C ALA A 72 5.11 -2.29 10.20
N VAL A 73 5.35 -3.61 10.11
CA VAL A 73 5.31 -4.35 8.86
C VAL A 73 3.89 -4.39 8.28
N GLY A 74 2.88 -4.65 9.11
CA GLY A 74 1.48 -4.68 8.71
C GLY A 74 1.00 -3.35 8.15
N LEU A 75 1.32 -2.25 8.81
CA LEU A 75 0.98 -0.89 8.36
C LEU A 75 1.67 -0.53 7.04
N PHE A 76 2.94 -0.92 6.88
CA PHE A 76 3.67 -0.71 5.63
C PHE A 76 3.00 -1.42 4.46
N PHE A 77 2.68 -2.71 4.62
CA PHE A 77 2.02 -3.49 3.56
C PHE A 77 0.59 -3.03 3.30
N ALA A 78 -0.19 -2.71 4.33
CA ALA A 78 -1.55 -2.18 4.20
C ALA A 78 -1.56 -0.86 3.43
N SER A 79 -0.66 0.06 3.78
CA SER A 79 -0.52 1.35 3.08
C SER A 79 -0.10 1.16 1.63
N ARG A 80 0.84 0.25 1.36
CA ARG A 80 1.26 -0.09 0.00
C ARG A 80 0.10 -0.64 -0.83
N LEU A 81 -0.74 -1.49 -0.23
CA LEU A 81 -1.92 -2.06 -0.88
C LEU A 81 -2.96 -0.97 -1.18
N LEU A 82 -3.22 -0.08 -0.22
CA LEU A 82 -4.16 1.03 -0.39
C LEU A 82 -3.73 1.99 -1.49
N ILE A 83 -2.43 2.32 -1.59
CA ILE A 83 -1.91 3.21 -2.63
C ILE A 83 -2.04 2.54 -4.01
N ALA A 84 -1.74 1.25 -4.14
CA ALA A 84 -1.87 0.51 -5.39
C ALA A 84 -3.34 0.40 -5.86
N THR A 85 -4.24 0.05 -4.95
CA THR A 85 -5.68 -0.06 -5.26
C THR A 85 -6.28 1.32 -5.55
N GLY A 86 -5.93 2.33 -4.75
CA GLY A 86 -6.42 3.70 -4.91
C GLY A 86 -6.01 4.32 -6.24
N THR A 87 -4.75 4.16 -6.65
CA THR A 87 -4.27 4.65 -7.96
C THR A 87 -4.97 3.97 -9.14
N THR A 88 -5.20 2.65 -9.05
CA THR A 88 -5.91 1.91 -10.10
C THR A 88 -7.38 2.34 -10.18
N ALA A 89 -8.06 2.47 -9.04
CA ALA A 89 -9.46 2.90 -8.98
C ALA A 89 -9.65 4.33 -9.52
N LEU A 90 -8.75 5.26 -9.17
CA LEU A 90 -8.76 6.63 -9.70
C LEU A 90 -8.58 6.64 -11.22
N GLY A 91 -7.68 5.81 -11.76
CA GLY A 91 -7.48 5.68 -13.21
C GLY A 91 -8.73 5.22 -13.95
N VAL A 92 -9.44 4.22 -13.40
CA VAL A 92 -10.70 3.72 -13.97
C VAL A 92 -11.79 4.79 -13.92
N LEU A 93 -11.95 5.48 -12.78
CA LEU A 93 -12.93 6.56 -12.61
C LEU A 93 -12.69 7.72 -13.58
N TYR A 94 -11.43 8.14 -13.75
CA TYR A 94 -11.07 9.19 -14.69
C TYR A 94 -11.40 8.75 -16.14
N SER A 95 -11.02 7.53 -16.51
CA SER A 95 -11.31 6.97 -17.84
C SER A 95 -12.82 6.97 -18.16
N GLN A 96 -13.66 6.56 -17.21
CA GLN A 96 -15.12 6.56 -17.40
C GLN A 96 -15.70 7.96 -17.61
N LYS A 97 -15.21 8.98 -16.89
CA LYS A 97 -15.64 10.36 -17.11
C LYS A 97 -15.31 10.84 -18.52
N ILE A 98 -14.13 10.52 -19.02
CA ILE A 98 -13.70 10.94 -20.36
C ILE A 98 -14.53 10.22 -21.44
N VAL A 99 -14.74 8.91 -21.30
CA VAL A 99 -15.57 8.12 -22.25
C VAL A 99 -17.02 8.61 -22.27
N SER A 100 -17.58 8.95 -21.11
CA SER A 100 -18.94 9.47 -21.02
C SER A 100 -19.07 10.89 -21.59
N ALA A 101 -18.04 11.73 -21.44
CA ALA A 101 -17.98 13.04 -22.07
C ALA A 101 -17.79 12.98 -23.60
N LYS A 102 -17.23 11.88 -24.11
CA LYS A 102 -16.97 11.67 -25.54
C LYS A 102 -18.09 10.98 -26.30
N LYS A 103 -19.20 10.60 -25.65
CA LYS A 103 -20.37 10.07 -26.38
C LYS A 103 -20.83 11.13 -27.40
N PRO A 104 -20.71 10.89 -28.72
CA PRO A 104 -21.25 11.82 -29.69
C PRO A 104 -22.77 11.90 -29.45
N LYS A 105 -23.31 13.11 -29.47
CA LYS A 105 -24.76 13.33 -29.61
C LYS A 105 -25.15 12.84 -31.00
N GLY A 106 -25.32 11.53 -31.14
CA GLY A 106 -25.94 10.94 -32.32
C GLY A 106 -27.39 11.40 -32.34
N ASN A 107 -27.73 12.23 -33.33
CA ASN A 107 -29.07 12.32 -33.87
C ASN A 107 -29.50 10.90 -34.25
N TYR A 108 -30.15 10.22 -33.32
CA TYR A 108 -31.17 9.25 -33.67
C TYR A 108 -32.42 10.11 -33.92
N TYR A 109 -33.12 9.89 -35.03
CA TYR A 109 -34.21 10.69 -35.62
C TYR A 109 -33.75 11.74 -36.65
N GLY A 110 -34.04 11.44 -37.91
CA GLY A 110 -33.83 12.27 -39.09
C GLY A 110 -33.73 11.42 -40.34
#